data_AF-A0A2E2UA63-F1
#
_entry.id   AF-A0A2E2UA63-F1
#
_cell.length_a   1.000
_cell.length_b   1.000
_cell.length_c   1.000
_cell.angle_alpha   90.00
_cell.angle_beta   90.00
_cell.angle_gamma   90.00
#
_symmetry.space_group_name_H-M   'P 1'
#
loop_
_entity.id
_entity.type
_entity.pdbx_description
1 polymer ?
#
loop_
_entity_poly.entity_id
_entity_poly.type
_entity_poly.pdbx_seq_one_letter_code
_entity_poly.pdbx_strand_id
1 'polypeptide(L)'
;MKRVRIGLDILGFFLLAFNYLMILVFIFSKWPKYWEHINYEYSHLTWLSSLNLILISLFCFLAYILEATPVKKTKLLGWFQQNLLGFLSAGFLLLALDEKFQIHEKLRERIFIPNQVGTDIPGIGAGDFLHLFIAILGLSISYFIYQKFKGIRLSQYFFIGALLSGLGSVLMDVTSPVIRNDSELSPSELQASIDHQFIEELIEINAIIFFLMAFYLLFSFRLKNKSMES
;
A
#
# COMPACT_ATOMS: atom_id res chain seq x y z
N MET A 1 -0.64 32.68 -3.73
CA MET A 1 -0.80 31.61 -2.70
C MET A 1 -2.20 31.00 -2.59
N LYS A 2 -3.30 31.78 -2.48
CA LYS A 2 -4.67 31.24 -2.38
C LYS A 2 -5.05 30.29 -3.53
N ARG A 3 -4.62 30.59 -4.77
CA ARG A 3 -4.83 29.76 -5.96
C ARG A 3 -4.15 28.39 -5.88
N VAL A 4 -2.90 28.33 -5.41
CA VAL A 4 -2.15 27.07 -5.25
C VAL A 4 -2.83 26.17 -4.21
N ARG A 5 -3.32 26.75 -3.11
CA ARG A 5 -4.07 26.01 -2.09
C ARG A 5 -5.32 25.34 -2.65
N ILE A 6 -6.13 26.11 -3.37
CA ILE A 6 -7.37 25.59 -3.98
C ILE A 6 -7.07 24.48 -4.98
N GLY A 7 -6.03 24.65 -5.81
CA GLY A 7 -5.61 23.63 -6.77
C GLY A 7 -5.23 22.30 -6.12
N LEU A 8 -4.46 22.32 -5.03
CA LEU A 8 -4.10 21.11 -4.27
C LEU A 8 -5.32 20.47 -3.59
N ASP A 9 -6.22 21.27 -3.03
CA ASP A 9 -7.39 20.70 -2.36
C ASP A 9 -8.32 20.01 -3.39
N ILE A 10 -8.49 20.60 -4.59
CA ILE A 10 -9.22 20.00 -5.72
C ILE A 10 -8.55 18.72 -6.22
N LEU A 11 -7.22 18.73 -6.40
CA LEU A 11 -6.48 17.56 -6.85
C LEU A 11 -6.60 16.39 -5.87
N GLY A 12 -6.55 16.66 -4.56
CA GLY A 12 -6.73 15.62 -3.54
C GLY A 12 -8.11 14.98 -3.60
N PHE A 13 -9.16 15.80 -3.74
CA PHE A 13 -10.53 15.29 -3.92
C PHE A 13 -10.65 14.46 -5.20
N PHE A 14 -10.09 14.96 -6.31
CA PHE A 14 -10.10 14.24 -7.59
C PHE A 14 -9.38 12.89 -7.50
N LEU A 15 -8.20 12.82 -6.88
CA LEU A 15 -7.45 11.56 -6.70
C LEU A 15 -8.27 10.52 -5.94
N LEU A 16 -8.94 10.93 -4.86
CA LEU A 16 -9.79 10.05 -4.06
C LEU A 16 -11.02 9.58 -4.85
N ALA A 17 -11.75 10.52 -5.46
CA ALA A 17 -12.96 10.24 -6.22
C ALA A 17 -12.68 9.38 -7.45
N PHE A 18 -11.59 9.66 -8.16
CA PHE A 18 -11.15 8.89 -9.32
C PHE A 18 -10.90 7.43 -8.95
N ASN A 19 -10.19 7.16 -7.86
CA ASN A 19 -9.89 5.80 -7.42
C ASN A 19 -11.16 4.98 -7.14
N TYR A 20 -12.09 5.51 -6.34
CA TYR A 20 -13.34 4.81 -6.08
C TYR A 20 -14.23 4.68 -7.32
N LEU A 21 -14.26 5.70 -8.19
CA LEU A 21 -14.98 5.62 -9.45
C LEU A 21 -14.43 4.50 -10.34
N MET A 22 -13.10 4.37 -10.44
CA MET A 22 -12.47 3.30 -11.22
C MET A 22 -12.80 1.91 -10.66
N ILE A 23 -12.79 1.73 -9.33
CA ILE A 23 -13.22 0.47 -8.70
C ILE A 23 -14.66 0.14 -9.08
N LEU A 24 -15.57 1.11 -9.00
CA LEU A 24 -16.97 0.91 -9.42
C LEU A 24 -17.06 0.54 -10.91
N VAL A 25 -16.31 1.22 -11.78
CA VAL A 25 -16.25 0.89 -13.22
C VAL A 25 -15.77 -0.55 -13.44
N PHE A 26 -14.76 -1.01 -12.71
CA PHE A 26 -14.27 -2.39 -12.81
C PHE A 26 -15.33 -3.41 -12.40
N ILE A 27 -16.03 -3.18 -11.28
CA ILE A 27 -17.12 -4.04 -10.80
C ILE A 27 -18.26 -4.09 -11.82
N PHE A 28 -18.73 -2.94 -12.29
CA PHE A 28 -19.91 -2.87 -13.17
C PHE A 28 -19.62 -3.27 -14.62
N SER A 29 -18.40 -3.09 -15.13
CA SER A 29 -18.06 -3.44 -16.52
C SER A 29 -18.05 -4.95 -16.78
N LYS A 30 -17.98 -5.78 -15.73
CA LYS A 30 -17.99 -7.24 -15.83
C LYS A 30 -19.17 -7.91 -15.15
N TRP A 31 -20.23 -7.18 -14.79
CA TRP A 31 -21.39 -7.78 -14.15
C TRP A 31 -22.05 -8.88 -15.02
N PRO A 32 -22.38 -10.07 -14.48
CA PRO A 32 -22.33 -10.49 -13.08
C PRO A 32 -20.99 -11.10 -12.63
N LYS A 33 -20.00 -11.23 -13.51
CA LYS A 33 -18.65 -11.74 -13.23
C LYS A 33 -17.70 -10.66 -12.69
N TYR A 34 -18.17 -9.89 -11.71
CA TYR A 34 -17.50 -8.68 -11.20
C TYR A 34 -16.07 -8.96 -10.68
N TRP A 35 -15.79 -10.17 -10.22
CA TRP A 35 -14.48 -10.59 -9.70
C TRP A 35 -13.38 -10.69 -10.77
N GLU A 36 -13.71 -10.82 -12.06
CA GLU A 36 -12.72 -10.96 -13.14
C GLU A 36 -11.77 -9.75 -13.26
N HIS A 37 -12.16 -8.59 -12.77
CA HIS A 37 -11.34 -7.37 -12.77
C HIS A 37 -10.74 -7.00 -11.42
N ILE A 38 -10.95 -7.83 -10.41
CA ILE A 38 -10.56 -7.59 -9.03
C ILE A 38 -9.61 -8.69 -8.53
N ASN A 39 -10.01 -9.97 -8.61
CA ASN A 39 -9.33 -11.06 -7.91
C ASN A 39 -8.05 -11.60 -8.59
N TYR A 40 -7.85 -11.32 -9.88
CA TYR A 40 -6.74 -11.95 -10.60
C TYR A 40 -5.46 -11.12 -10.48
N GLU A 41 -4.32 -11.80 -10.38
CA GLU A 41 -2.97 -11.19 -10.34
C GLU A 41 -2.64 -10.30 -11.55
N TYR A 42 -3.41 -10.42 -12.64
CA TYR A 42 -3.30 -9.58 -13.83
C TYR A 42 -4.54 -8.72 -14.06
N SER A 43 -5.27 -8.41 -12.98
CA SER A 43 -6.51 -7.66 -13.04
C SER A 43 -6.28 -6.17 -13.28
N HIS A 44 -7.37 -5.47 -13.62
CA HIS A 44 -7.37 -4.02 -13.71
C HIS A 44 -7.15 -3.36 -12.33
N LEU A 45 -7.58 -4.03 -11.24
CA LEU A 45 -7.33 -3.55 -9.89
C LEU A 45 -5.84 -3.57 -9.56
N THR A 46 -5.13 -4.65 -9.88
CA THR A 46 -3.66 -4.75 -9.70
C THR A 46 -2.92 -3.62 -10.43
N TRP A 47 -3.38 -3.25 -11.63
CA TRP A 47 -2.83 -2.10 -12.35
C TRP A 47 -3.09 -0.77 -11.62
N LEU A 48 -4.30 -0.56 -11.09
CA LEU A 48 -4.65 0.62 -10.30
C LEU A 48 -3.85 0.68 -8.98
N SER A 49 -3.69 -0.46 -8.31
CA SER A 49 -2.85 -0.67 -7.12
C SER A 49 -1.41 -0.22 -7.41
N SER A 50 -0.80 -0.77 -8.46
CA SER A 50 0.55 -0.42 -8.92
C SER A 50 0.68 1.09 -9.20
N LEU A 51 -0.29 1.69 -9.88
CA LEU A 51 -0.30 3.12 -10.18
C LEU A 51 -0.35 3.96 -8.90
N ASN A 52 -1.19 3.59 -7.93
CA ASN A 52 -1.28 4.29 -6.65
C ASN A 52 0.01 4.17 -5.84
N LEU A 53 0.66 3.00 -5.84
CA LEU A 53 1.96 2.80 -5.18
C LEU A 53 3.06 3.68 -5.81
N ILE A 54 3.08 3.82 -7.14
CA ILE A 54 3.97 4.77 -7.83
C ILE A 54 3.67 6.22 -7.41
N LEU A 55 2.40 6.61 -7.32
CA LEU A 55 2.02 7.95 -6.87
C LEU A 55 2.40 8.20 -5.40
N ILE A 56 2.21 7.21 -4.51
CA ILE A 56 2.69 7.29 -3.12
C ILE A 56 4.20 7.51 -3.10
N SER A 57 4.95 6.73 -3.89
CA SER A 57 6.40 6.85 -4.01
C SER A 57 6.80 8.26 -4.47
N LEU A 58 6.13 8.80 -5.48
CA LEU A 58 6.35 10.16 -5.98
C LEU A 58 6.10 11.21 -4.90
N PHE A 59 4.99 11.14 -4.17
CA PHE A 59 4.70 12.11 -3.11
C PHE A 59 5.68 12.02 -1.94
N CYS A 60 6.13 10.81 -1.59
CA CYS A 60 7.21 10.62 -0.61
C CYS A 60 8.50 11.29 -1.08
N PHE A 61 8.89 11.10 -2.35
CA PHE A 61 10.09 11.69 -2.92
C PHE A 61 10.03 13.22 -2.99
N LEU A 62 8.91 13.78 -3.44
CA LEU A 62 8.71 15.22 -3.50
C LEU A 62 8.72 15.84 -2.09
N ALA A 63 8.06 15.20 -1.12
CA ALA A 63 8.11 15.65 0.27
C ALA A 63 9.53 15.55 0.86
N TYR A 64 10.30 14.53 0.50
CA TYR A 64 11.71 14.40 0.86
C TYR A 64 12.55 15.56 0.32
N ILE A 65 12.40 15.92 -0.97
CA ILE A 65 13.11 17.06 -1.57
C ILE A 65 12.77 18.37 -0.85
N LEU A 66 11.51 18.57 -0.47
CA LEU A 66 11.07 19.77 0.26
C LEU A 66 11.61 19.82 1.71
N GLU A 67 11.88 18.67 2.32
CA GLU A 67 12.47 18.55 3.66
C GLU A 67 14.01 18.54 3.65
N ALA A 68 14.64 18.37 2.48
CA ALA A 68 16.08 18.25 2.35
C ALA A 68 16.77 19.54 2.83
N THR A 69 17.28 19.47 4.06
CA THR A 69 18.10 20.51 4.69
C THR A 69 19.55 20.03 4.74
N PRO A 70 20.54 20.94 4.70
CA PRO A 70 21.94 20.55 4.79
C PRO A 70 22.18 19.73 6.06
N VAL A 71 22.78 18.55 5.88
CA VAL A 71 23.02 17.57 6.94
C VAL A 71 23.93 18.20 8.01
N LYS A 72 23.33 18.67 9.10
CA LYS A 72 24.08 18.91 10.34
C LYS A 72 24.55 17.55 10.85
N LYS A 73 25.71 17.48 11.53
CA LYS A 73 26.17 16.24 12.19
C LYS A 73 25.08 15.73 13.16
N THR A 74 24.25 14.81 12.70
CA THR A 74 23.18 14.19 13.48
C THR A 74 23.59 12.78 13.88
N LYS A 75 23.05 12.30 15.01
CA LYS A 75 23.14 10.88 15.40
C LYS A 75 22.43 10.03 14.35
N LEU A 76 22.77 8.73 14.26
CA LEU A 76 22.20 7.77 13.29
C LEU A 76 20.67 7.83 13.18
N LEU A 77 19.96 7.87 14.32
CA LEU A 77 18.50 7.97 14.34
C LEU A 77 17.97 9.27 13.71
N GLY A 78 18.68 10.39 13.92
CA GLY A 78 18.34 11.67 13.30
C GLY A 78 18.54 11.64 11.79
N TRP A 79 19.62 11.01 11.32
CA TRP A 79 19.86 10.79 9.89
C TRP A 79 18.78 9.89 9.27
N PHE A 80 18.40 8.80 9.93
CA PHE A 80 17.32 7.93 9.47
C PHE A 80 16.00 8.69 9.36
N GLN A 81 15.61 9.45 10.38
CA GLN A 81 14.38 10.25 10.35
C GLN A 81 14.38 11.32 9.25
N GLN A 82 15.53 11.91 8.93
CA GLN A 82 15.67 12.86 7.83
C GLN A 82 15.46 12.18 6.47
N ASN A 83 16.01 10.98 6.28
CA ASN A 83 15.97 10.26 5.01
C ASN A 83 14.77 9.30 4.88
N LEU A 84 13.93 9.18 5.91
CA LEU A 84 12.81 8.24 5.96
C LEU A 84 11.89 8.33 4.74
N LEU A 85 11.54 9.55 4.29
CA LEU A 85 10.67 9.73 3.12
C LEU A 85 11.34 9.29 1.82
N GLY A 86 12.66 9.42 1.71
CA GLY A 86 13.44 8.88 0.59
C GLY A 86 13.43 7.35 0.59
N PHE A 87 13.62 6.73 1.76
CA PHE A 87 13.51 5.27 1.89
C PHE A 87 12.10 4.75 1.60
N LEU A 88 11.08 5.45 2.07
CA LEU A 88 9.69 5.11 1.76
C LEU A 88 9.39 5.23 0.27
N SER A 89 9.90 6.27 -0.40
CA SER A 89 9.77 6.38 -1.85
C SER A 89 10.34 5.16 -2.57
N ALA A 90 11.56 4.74 -2.22
CA ALA A 90 12.16 3.53 -2.77
C ALA A 90 11.34 2.27 -2.43
N GLY A 91 10.87 2.15 -1.18
CA GLY A 91 10.05 1.03 -0.72
C GLY A 91 8.73 0.90 -1.48
N PHE A 92 7.96 1.98 -1.61
CA PHE A 92 6.70 1.97 -2.36
C PHE A 92 6.90 1.74 -3.86
N LEU A 93 8.02 2.20 -4.43
CA LEU A 93 8.36 1.88 -5.82
C LEU A 93 8.67 0.40 -5.99
N LEU A 94 9.40 -0.20 -5.05
CA LEU A 94 9.66 -1.64 -5.06
C LEU A 94 8.36 -2.44 -4.91
N LEU A 95 7.45 -2.02 -4.02
CA LEU A 95 6.13 -2.63 -3.89
C LEU A 95 5.31 -2.52 -5.20
N ALA A 96 5.34 -1.38 -5.87
CA ALA A 96 4.65 -1.22 -7.15
C ALA A 96 5.20 -2.14 -8.25
N LEU A 97 6.52 -2.37 -8.26
CA LEU A 97 7.16 -3.31 -9.18
C LEU A 97 6.82 -4.75 -8.81
N ASP A 98 6.82 -5.05 -7.52
CA ASP A 98 6.48 -6.35 -6.99
C ASP A 98 5.05 -6.75 -7.33
N GLU A 99 4.09 -5.83 -7.18
CA GLU A 99 2.70 -5.99 -7.60
C GLU A 99 2.57 -6.43 -9.08
N LYS A 100 3.41 -5.87 -9.95
CA LYS A 100 3.36 -6.17 -11.39
C LYS A 100 4.16 -7.40 -11.80
N PHE A 101 5.27 -7.67 -11.12
CA PHE A 101 6.25 -8.67 -11.53
C PHE A 101 6.33 -9.88 -10.61
N GLN A 102 5.60 -9.86 -9.49
CA GLN A 102 5.55 -10.91 -8.47
C GLN A 102 6.95 -11.32 -8.04
N ILE A 103 7.75 -10.32 -7.66
CA ILE A 103 9.15 -10.54 -7.31
C ILE A 103 9.20 -11.39 -6.05
N HIS A 104 8.32 -11.15 -5.08
CA HIS A 104 8.22 -11.92 -3.84
C HIS A 104 7.81 -13.37 -4.10
N GLU A 105 6.82 -13.64 -4.96
CA GLU A 105 6.44 -15.02 -5.30
C GLU A 105 7.56 -15.75 -6.04
N LYS A 106 8.19 -15.10 -7.03
CA LYS A 106 9.34 -15.70 -7.72
C LYS A 106 10.50 -16.00 -6.77
N LEU A 107 10.72 -15.15 -5.78
CA LEU A 107 11.74 -15.37 -4.74
C LEU A 107 11.34 -16.54 -3.84
N ARG A 108 10.08 -16.60 -3.43
CA ARG A 108 9.50 -17.69 -2.64
C ARG A 108 9.62 -19.03 -3.35
N GLU A 109 9.17 -19.13 -4.59
CA GLU A 109 9.18 -20.36 -5.39
C GLU A 109 10.59 -20.83 -5.75
N ARG A 110 11.49 -19.92 -6.13
CA ARG A 110 12.82 -20.29 -6.64
C ARG A 110 13.89 -20.43 -5.57
N ILE A 111 13.74 -19.72 -4.46
CA ILE A 111 14.77 -19.66 -3.41
C ILE A 111 14.24 -20.21 -2.09
N PHE A 112 13.11 -19.73 -1.59
CA PHE A 112 12.70 -20.10 -0.22
C PHE A 112 12.15 -21.51 -0.10
N ILE A 113 11.25 -21.91 -0.99
CA ILE A 113 10.67 -23.27 -0.99
C ILE A 113 11.76 -24.33 -1.20
N PRO A 114 12.66 -24.24 -2.20
CA PRO A 114 13.69 -25.25 -2.42
C PRO A 114 14.70 -25.37 -1.27
N ASN A 115 14.98 -24.26 -0.58
CA ASN A 115 15.92 -24.23 0.55
C ASN A 115 15.21 -24.35 1.92
N GLN A 116 13.90 -24.64 1.95
CA GLN A 116 13.08 -24.76 3.16
C GLN A 116 13.18 -23.57 4.13
N VAL A 117 13.38 -22.36 3.61
CA VAL A 117 13.54 -21.15 4.43
C VAL A 117 12.20 -20.80 5.10
N GLY A 118 12.24 -20.63 6.42
CA GLY A 118 11.08 -20.24 7.24
C GLY A 118 10.28 -21.42 7.82
N THR A 119 10.62 -22.66 7.46
CA THR A 119 9.91 -23.88 7.92
C THR A 119 10.11 -24.19 9.41
N ASP A 120 11.15 -23.64 10.03
CA ASP A 120 11.41 -23.80 11.47
C ASP A 120 10.40 -23.03 12.36
N ILE A 121 9.57 -22.15 11.77
CA ILE A 121 8.57 -21.36 12.51
C ILE A 121 7.23 -22.12 12.49
N PRO A 122 6.68 -22.54 13.66
CA PRO A 122 5.43 -23.28 13.69
C PRO A 122 4.27 -22.51 13.04
N GLY A 123 3.62 -23.15 12.06
CA GLY A 123 2.45 -22.58 11.37
C GLY A 123 2.76 -21.69 10.17
N ILE A 124 4.03 -21.53 9.78
CA ILE A 124 4.44 -20.75 8.61
C ILE A 124 4.89 -21.70 7.48
N GLY A 125 4.27 -21.60 6.31
CA GLY A 125 4.70 -22.34 5.13
C GLY A 125 6.04 -21.84 4.60
N ALA A 126 6.75 -22.68 3.84
CA ALA A 126 8.02 -22.29 3.23
C ALA A 126 7.82 -21.05 2.34
N GLY A 127 8.53 -19.97 2.66
CA GLY A 127 8.42 -18.66 1.99
C GLY A 127 7.35 -17.70 2.51
N ASP A 128 6.41 -18.14 3.34
CA ASP A 128 5.38 -17.26 3.93
C ASP A 128 5.98 -16.31 4.99
N PHE A 129 7.18 -16.63 5.49
CA PHE A 129 7.93 -15.78 6.42
C PHE A 129 8.22 -14.37 5.84
N LEU A 130 8.29 -14.23 4.51
CA LEU A 130 8.60 -12.95 3.87
C LEU A 130 7.49 -11.93 4.13
N HIS A 131 6.22 -12.33 4.00
CA HIS A 131 5.06 -11.49 4.29
C HIS A 131 5.07 -11.05 5.76
N LEU A 132 5.32 -11.97 6.68
CA LEU A 132 5.43 -11.65 8.11
C LEU A 132 6.59 -10.68 8.40
N PHE A 133 7.75 -10.90 7.77
CA PHE A 133 8.92 -10.03 7.93
C PHE A 133 8.63 -8.60 7.42
N ILE A 134 8.02 -8.46 6.24
CA ILE A 134 7.62 -7.17 5.67
C ILE A 134 6.60 -6.48 6.58
N ALA A 135 5.61 -7.22 7.10
CA ALA A 135 4.61 -6.70 8.02
C ALA A 135 5.24 -6.17 9.32
N ILE A 136 6.15 -6.94 9.95
CA ILE A 136 6.87 -6.54 11.16
C ILE A 136 7.72 -5.30 10.88
N LEU A 137 8.44 -5.26 9.76
CA LEU A 137 9.26 -4.13 9.37
C LEU A 137 8.40 -2.88 9.16
N GLY A 138 7.31 -3.00 8.41
CA GLY A 138 6.34 -1.94 8.15
C GLY A 138 5.73 -1.38 9.44
N LEU A 139 5.32 -2.26 10.35
CA LEU A 139 4.77 -1.86 11.65
C LEU A 139 5.84 -1.18 12.53
N SER A 140 7.07 -1.68 12.52
CA SER A 140 8.18 -1.11 13.28
C SER A 140 8.52 0.31 12.83
N ILE A 141 8.46 0.58 11.51
CA ILE A 141 8.70 1.93 10.98
C ILE A 141 7.47 2.84 11.09
N SER A 142 6.26 2.29 11.22
CA SER A 142 4.99 3.04 11.21
C SER A 142 4.95 4.19 12.22
N TYR A 143 5.54 4.01 13.40
CA TYR A 143 5.68 5.05 14.41
C TYR A 143 6.44 6.26 13.86
N PHE A 144 7.58 6.05 13.20
CA PHE A 144 8.37 7.14 12.62
C PHE A 144 7.65 7.82 11.46
N ILE A 145 6.88 7.07 10.68
CA ILE A 145 6.03 7.62 9.62
C ILE A 145 4.94 8.50 10.24
N TYR A 146 4.27 8.03 11.29
CA TYR A 146 3.26 8.80 12.01
C TYR A 146 3.81 10.13 12.53
N GLN A 147 5.06 10.16 12.98
CA GLN A 147 5.71 11.41 13.39
C GLN A 147 5.85 12.44 12.27
N LYS A 148 5.95 12.03 11.00
CA LYS A 148 5.98 12.95 9.85
C LYS A 148 4.64 13.66 9.63
N PHE A 149 3.53 13.07 10.07
CA PHE A 149 2.19 13.66 9.94
C PHE A 149 1.80 14.56 11.12
N LYS A 150 2.69 14.77 12.11
CA LYS A 150 2.41 15.67 13.24
C LYS A 150 2.01 17.06 12.75
N GLY A 151 0.81 17.50 13.15
CA GLY A 151 0.23 18.79 12.73
C GLY A 151 -0.73 18.71 11.55
N ILE A 152 -0.86 17.54 10.90
CA ILE A 152 -1.74 17.31 9.74
C ILE A 152 -2.76 16.22 10.08
N ARG A 153 -3.82 16.58 10.83
CA ARG A 153 -4.81 15.62 11.35
C ARG A 153 -5.40 14.69 10.28
N LEU A 154 -5.70 15.24 9.10
CA LEU A 154 -6.30 14.47 8.02
C LEU A 154 -5.33 13.39 7.48
N SER A 155 -4.03 13.70 7.34
CA SER A 155 -3.01 12.68 7.00
C SER A 155 -2.92 11.59 8.06
N GLN A 156 -3.05 11.94 9.34
CA GLN A 156 -3.03 10.97 10.44
C GLN A 156 -4.21 10.01 10.36
N TYR A 157 -5.42 10.52 10.09
CA TYR A 157 -6.61 9.68 9.94
C TYR A 157 -6.49 8.74 8.75
N PHE A 158 -6.03 9.23 7.60
CA PHE A 158 -5.78 8.37 6.44
C PHE A 158 -4.71 7.33 6.73
N PHE A 159 -3.61 7.70 7.38
CA PHE A 159 -2.56 6.74 7.73
C PHE A 159 -3.04 5.65 8.70
N ILE A 160 -3.80 6.02 9.74
CA ILE A 160 -4.39 5.06 10.67
C ILE A 160 -5.40 4.16 9.94
N GLY A 161 -6.24 4.75 9.08
CA GLY A 161 -7.16 3.99 8.24
C GLY A 161 -6.41 2.99 7.36
N ALA A 162 -5.29 3.38 6.75
CA ALA A 162 -4.48 2.51 5.92
C ALA A 162 -3.92 1.32 6.71
N LEU A 163 -3.42 1.56 7.93
CA LEU A 163 -2.95 0.49 8.82
C LEU A 163 -4.08 -0.45 9.25
N LEU A 164 -5.27 0.08 9.55
CA LEU A 164 -6.42 -0.74 9.94
C LEU A 164 -6.95 -1.56 8.76
N SER A 165 -7.03 -0.99 7.56
CA SER A 165 -7.40 -1.72 6.34
C SER A 165 -6.36 -2.78 6.00
N GLY A 166 -5.06 -2.46 6.04
CA GLY A 166 -3.99 -3.43 5.80
C GLY A 166 -4.01 -4.58 6.83
N LEU A 167 -4.22 -4.28 8.11
CA LEU A 167 -4.43 -5.31 9.13
C LEU A 167 -5.67 -6.17 8.84
N GLY A 168 -6.77 -5.55 8.40
CA GLY A 168 -7.98 -6.25 8.02
C GLY A 168 -7.76 -7.24 6.87
N SER A 169 -7.05 -6.82 5.83
CA SER A 169 -6.70 -7.68 4.69
C SER A 169 -5.80 -8.85 5.14
N VAL A 170 -4.74 -8.60 5.91
CA VAL A 170 -3.88 -9.67 6.46
C VAL A 170 -4.66 -10.65 7.36
N LEU A 171 -5.58 -10.15 8.18
CA LEU A 171 -6.43 -11.02 9.01
C LEU A 171 -7.39 -11.86 8.17
N MET A 172 -7.91 -11.32 7.07
CA MET A 172 -8.74 -12.08 6.14
C MET A 172 -7.93 -13.17 5.45
N ASP A 173 -6.76 -12.87 4.93
CA ASP A 173 -5.86 -13.87 4.32
C ASP A 173 -5.55 -15.02 5.29
N VAL A 174 -5.14 -14.69 6.53
CA VAL A 174 -4.79 -15.69 7.56
C VAL A 174 -5.99 -16.54 8.00
N THR A 175 -7.21 -15.99 7.97
CA THR A 175 -8.43 -16.71 8.38
C THR A 175 -9.16 -17.35 7.21
N SER A 176 -8.66 -17.16 5.99
CA SER A 176 -9.27 -17.71 4.79
C SER A 176 -9.16 -19.23 4.79
N PRO A 177 -10.27 -19.97 4.68
CA PRO A 177 -10.27 -21.43 4.69
C PRO A 177 -9.76 -22.05 3.37
N VAL A 178 -8.88 -21.36 2.63
CA VAL A 178 -8.51 -21.68 1.23
C VAL A 178 -8.10 -23.13 1.08
N ILE A 179 -8.99 -23.92 0.49
CA ILE A 179 -8.65 -25.18 -0.15
C ILE A 179 -7.90 -24.79 -1.43
N ARG A 180 -6.58 -25.01 -1.44
CA ARG A 180 -5.65 -24.58 -2.52
C ARG A 180 -5.91 -25.23 -3.88
N ASN A 181 -6.96 -26.02 -4.04
CA ASN A 181 -7.26 -26.75 -5.26
C ASN A 181 -8.72 -26.45 -5.70
N ASP A 182 -8.90 -25.38 -6.45
CA ASP A 182 -10.21 -24.93 -6.96
C ASP A 182 -10.97 -26.04 -7.72
N SER A 183 -10.24 -27.00 -8.28
CA SER A 183 -10.79 -28.14 -9.02
C SER A 183 -11.55 -29.14 -8.15
N GLU A 184 -11.36 -29.10 -6.83
CA GLU A 184 -12.01 -30.00 -5.86
C GLU A 184 -13.18 -29.32 -5.14
N LEU A 185 -13.39 -28.02 -5.36
CA LEU A 185 -14.45 -27.25 -4.70
C LEU A 185 -15.82 -27.47 -5.34
N SER A 186 -16.85 -27.61 -4.51
CA SER A 186 -18.23 -27.50 -4.98
C SER A 186 -18.51 -26.07 -5.51
N PRO A 187 -19.50 -25.88 -6.39
CA PRO A 187 -19.83 -24.55 -6.92
C PRO A 187 -20.10 -23.49 -5.85
N SER A 188 -20.69 -23.88 -4.72
CA SER A 188 -20.93 -22.97 -3.58
C SER A 188 -19.65 -22.59 -2.85
N GLU A 189 -18.71 -23.52 -2.69
CA GLU A 189 -17.42 -23.24 -2.04
C GLU A 189 -16.53 -22.38 -2.95
N LEU A 190 -16.54 -22.64 -4.26
CA LEU A 190 -15.85 -21.81 -5.24
C LEU A 190 -16.38 -20.37 -5.21
N GLN A 191 -17.70 -20.17 -5.17
CA GLN A 191 -18.27 -18.82 -5.06
C GLN A 191 -17.88 -18.14 -3.74
N ALA A 192 -17.89 -18.86 -2.62
CA ALA A 192 -17.45 -18.32 -1.34
C ALA A 192 -15.97 -17.91 -1.35
N SER A 193 -15.10 -18.68 -2.00
CA SER A 193 -13.69 -18.34 -2.22
C SER A 193 -13.53 -17.06 -3.05
N ILE A 194 -14.27 -16.96 -4.15
CA ILE A 194 -14.30 -15.76 -5.00
C ILE A 194 -14.73 -14.52 -4.22
N ASP A 195 -15.82 -14.63 -3.45
CA ASP A 195 -16.36 -13.54 -2.66
C ASP A 195 -15.38 -13.11 -1.56
N HIS A 196 -14.71 -14.07 -0.92
CA HIS A 196 -13.68 -13.80 0.08
C HIS A 196 -12.51 -13.00 -0.50
N GLN A 197 -11.91 -13.51 -1.58
CA GLN A 197 -10.80 -12.85 -2.26
C GLN A 197 -11.20 -11.48 -2.80
N PHE A 198 -12.43 -11.33 -3.31
CA PHE A 198 -12.93 -10.03 -3.76
C PHE A 198 -12.98 -9.00 -2.62
N ILE A 199 -13.47 -9.39 -1.44
CA ILE A 199 -13.54 -8.49 -0.29
C ILE A 199 -12.13 -8.13 0.21
N GLU A 200 -11.24 -9.11 0.24
CA GLU A 200 -9.83 -8.91 0.63
C GLU A 200 -9.14 -7.88 -0.26
N GLU A 201 -9.25 -8.04 -1.59
CA GLU A 201 -8.70 -7.13 -2.60
C GLU A 201 -9.29 -5.70 -2.46
N LEU A 202 -10.58 -5.59 -2.14
CA LEU A 202 -11.22 -4.30 -1.88
C LEU A 202 -10.68 -3.62 -0.60
N ILE A 203 -10.37 -4.39 0.43
CA ILE A 203 -9.79 -3.87 1.67
C ILE A 203 -8.34 -3.45 1.44
N GLU A 204 -7.59 -4.23 0.69
CA GLU A 204 -6.19 -3.95 0.33
C GLU A 204 -6.08 -2.67 -0.50
N ILE A 205 -6.83 -2.56 -1.61
CA ILE A 205 -6.79 -1.33 -2.42
C ILE A 205 -7.23 -0.11 -1.61
N ASN A 206 -8.16 -0.27 -0.67
CA ASN A 206 -8.56 0.81 0.22
C ASN A 206 -7.42 1.24 1.15
N ALA A 207 -6.60 0.31 1.65
CA ALA A 207 -5.39 0.63 2.40
C ALA A 207 -4.40 1.46 1.56
N ILE A 208 -4.19 1.08 0.29
CA ILE A 208 -3.32 1.79 -0.66
C ILE A 208 -3.86 3.20 -0.95
N ILE A 209 -5.16 3.35 -1.21
CA ILE A 209 -5.79 4.66 -1.42
C ILE A 209 -5.62 5.55 -0.18
N PHE A 210 -5.75 4.99 1.02
CA PHE A 210 -5.54 5.75 2.25
C PHE A 210 -4.07 6.14 2.45
N PHE A 211 -3.10 5.29 2.13
CA PHE A 211 -1.69 5.69 2.10
C PHE A 211 -1.45 6.81 1.09
N LEU A 212 -2.01 6.71 -0.12
CA LEU A 212 -1.94 7.74 -1.16
C LEU A 212 -2.41 9.09 -0.63
N MET A 213 -3.57 9.13 0.01
CA MET A 213 -4.11 10.36 0.58
C MET A 213 -3.27 10.90 1.74
N ALA A 214 -2.75 10.03 2.61
CA ALA A 214 -1.90 10.44 3.73
C ALA A 214 -0.64 11.18 3.25
N PHE A 215 0.08 10.59 2.28
CA PHE A 215 1.31 11.15 1.73
C PHE A 215 1.07 12.34 0.79
N TYR A 216 -0.02 12.31 0.01
CA TYR A 216 -0.43 13.46 -0.79
C TYR A 216 -0.65 14.72 0.07
N LEU A 217 -1.37 14.57 1.18
CA LEU A 217 -1.65 15.66 2.11
C LEU A 217 -0.38 16.15 2.83
N LEU A 218 0.54 15.24 3.18
CA LEU A 218 1.85 15.61 3.71
C LEU A 218 2.62 16.47 2.71
N PHE A 219 2.77 16.01 1.47
CA PHE A 219 3.42 16.76 0.40
C PHE A 219 2.77 18.14 0.21
N SER A 220 1.45 18.19 0.10
CA SER A 220 0.69 19.42 -0.09
C SER A 220 0.91 20.42 1.06
N PHE A 221 0.97 19.94 2.31
CA PHE A 221 1.26 20.77 3.47
C PHE A 221 2.69 21.33 3.43
N ARG A 222 3.69 20.51 3.10
CA ARG A 222 5.08 20.94 2.98
C ARG A 222 5.27 21.98 1.89
N LEU A 223 4.66 21.77 0.72
CA LEU A 223 4.73 22.70 -0.40
C LEU A 223 4.12 24.06 -0.04
N LYS A 224 2.96 24.06 0.65
CA LYS A 224 2.29 25.28 1.13
C LYS A 224 3.21 26.05 2.08
N ASN A 225 3.83 25.39 3.05
CA ASN A 225 4.74 26.04 4.01
C ASN A 225 5.98 26.60 3.32
N LYS A 226 6.58 25.86 2.38
CA LYS A 226 7.76 26.34 1.66
C LYS A 226 7.47 27.61 0.85
N SER A 227 6.28 27.69 0.24
CA SER A 227 5.85 28.89 -0.50
C SER A 227 5.54 30.12 0.38
N MET A 228 5.46 29.96 1.70
CA MET A 228 5.31 31.07 2.66
C MET A 228 6.66 31.66 3.09
N GLU A 229 7.75 30.89 2.96
CA GLU A 229 9.10 31.32 3.33
C GLU A 229 9.77 32.16 2.23
N SER A 230 9.32 32.02 0.98
CA SER A 230 9.80 32.74 -0.20
C SER A 230 9.01 34.00 -0.50
#